data_AF-A0AAF0URU4-F1
#
_entry.id   AF-A0AAF0URU4-F1
#
_cell.length_a   1.000
_cell.length_b   1.000
_cell.length_c   1.000
_cell.angle_alpha   90.00
_cell.angle_beta   90.00
_cell.angle_gamma   90.00
#
_symmetry.space_group_name_H-M   'P 1'
#
loop_
_entity.id
_entity.type
_entity.pdbx_description
1 polymer ?
#
loop_
_entity_poly.entity_id
_entity_poly.type
_entity_poly.pdbx_seq_one_letter_code
_entity_poly.pdbx_strand_id
1 'polypeptide(L)'
;MRLMSNPVMNYIILSQGMGIPVGKLALYTVFGGVRPSACLPITIDVGTNNEQLLKDEFYIGLRQKRPTGEEYYNFLEEFMKVVKQIYGEKVPVQYEDFANHDAFELLVKYGTTHLVFNDNIRGTAVVVLAGLVASLKLLGWSLVEHTFLFFGAGETNAPVEEARK
;
A
#
# COMPACT_ATOMS: atom_id res chain seq x y z
N MET A 1 -21.61 -4.74 -26.40
CA MET A 1 -20.79 -3.52 -26.19
C MET A 1 -20.09 -3.69 -24.84
N ARG A 2 -18.78 -3.97 -24.83
CA ARG A 2 -17.99 -4.32 -23.63
C ARG A 2 -17.77 -3.09 -22.75
N LEU A 3 -18.31 -3.08 -21.54
CA LEU A 3 -17.86 -2.25 -20.43
C LEU A 3 -17.17 -3.18 -19.42
N MET A 4 -15.87 -3.42 -19.62
CA MET A 4 -14.98 -3.90 -18.56
C MET A 4 -13.89 -2.86 -18.45
N SER A 5 -14.00 -1.99 -17.45
CA SER A 5 -12.89 -1.19 -17.00
C SER A 5 -12.79 -1.32 -15.49
N ASN A 6 -11.80 -2.10 -15.05
CA ASN A 6 -11.54 -2.34 -13.64
C ASN A 6 -11.05 -1.03 -13.00
N PRO A 7 -11.63 -0.62 -11.86
CA PRO A 7 -11.09 0.49 -11.10
C PRO A 7 -9.77 0.09 -10.41
N VAL A 8 -8.91 1.07 -10.17
CA VAL A 8 -7.72 0.96 -9.31
C VAL A 8 -8.10 1.51 -7.93
N MET A 9 -7.93 0.69 -6.89
CA MET A 9 -8.37 0.97 -5.52
C MET A 9 -7.19 1.07 -4.56
N ASN A 10 -7.13 2.12 -3.75
CA ASN A 10 -6.07 2.30 -2.75
C ASN A 10 -6.67 2.44 -1.33
N TYR A 11 -6.08 1.77 -0.34
CA TYR A 11 -6.55 1.70 1.07
C TYR A 11 -5.53 2.24 2.07
N ILE A 12 -6.00 3.05 3.04
CA ILE A 12 -5.25 3.46 4.25
C ILE A 12 -6.06 3.27 5.51
N ILE A 13 -5.40 2.88 6.61
CA ILE A 13 -6.02 2.77 7.92
C ILE A 13 -5.67 3.99 8.78
N LEU A 14 -6.41 5.08 8.62
CA LEU A 14 -6.56 6.19 9.58
C LEU A 14 -7.64 7.15 9.02
N SER A 15 -8.67 7.51 9.79
CA SER A 15 -9.73 8.45 9.35
C SER A 15 -9.19 9.78 8.82
N GLN A 16 -8.15 10.32 9.45
CA GLN A 16 -7.41 11.50 8.96
C GLN A 16 -6.32 11.18 7.92
N GLY A 17 -6.10 9.92 7.59
CA GLY A 17 -5.17 9.44 6.56
C GLY A 17 -5.74 9.47 5.14
N MET A 18 -7.00 9.84 4.95
CA MET A 18 -7.66 9.90 3.63
C MET A 18 -6.94 10.80 2.61
N GLY A 19 -6.17 11.79 3.05
CA GLY A 19 -5.41 12.66 2.14
C GLY A 19 -4.37 11.90 1.31
N ILE A 20 -3.82 10.80 1.83
CA ILE A 20 -2.76 10.03 1.18
C ILE A 20 -3.29 9.17 0.03
N PRO A 21 -4.35 8.33 0.14
CA PRO A 21 -4.88 7.61 -1.01
C PRO A 21 -5.45 8.56 -2.06
N VAL A 22 -6.04 9.70 -1.65
CA VAL A 22 -6.47 10.76 -2.57
C VAL A 22 -5.27 11.31 -3.37
N GLY A 23 -4.20 11.70 -2.67
CA GLY A 23 -2.98 12.20 -3.31
C GLY A 23 -2.36 11.17 -4.25
N LYS A 24 -2.31 9.90 -3.83
CA LYS A 24 -1.73 8.83 -4.64
C LYS A 24 -2.52 8.58 -5.91
N LEU A 25 -3.85 8.53 -5.84
CA LEU A 25 -4.70 8.38 -7.03
C LEU A 25 -4.62 9.59 -7.98
N ALA A 26 -4.38 10.79 -7.43
CA ALA A 26 -4.05 11.95 -8.26
C ALA A 26 -2.73 11.73 -9.03
N LEU A 27 -1.70 11.16 -8.40
CA LEU A 27 -0.45 10.79 -9.08
C LEU A 27 -0.66 9.69 -10.13
N TYR A 28 -1.50 8.68 -9.85
CA TYR A 28 -1.89 7.66 -10.84
C TYR A 28 -2.54 8.27 -12.06
N THR A 29 -3.35 9.31 -11.87
CA THR A 29 -3.95 10.04 -12.98
C THR A 29 -2.92 10.84 -13.75
N VAL A 30 -2.16 11.70 -13.06
CA VAL A 30 -1.28 12.70 -13.68
C VAL A 30 -0.07 12.04 -14.35
N PHE A 31 0.54 11.05 -13.69
CA PHE A 31 1.77 10.40 -14.16
C PHE A 31 1.51 9.02 -14.78
N GLY A 32 0.51 8.29 -14.29
CA GLY A 32 0.17 6.95 -14.77
C GLY A 32 -0.89 6.90 -15.87
N GLY A 33 -1.57 8.03 -16.17
CA GLY A 33 -2.65 8.09 -17.15
C GLY A 33 -3.90 7.30 -16.75
N VAL A 34 -4.05 6.92 -15.47
CA VAL A 34 -5.23 6.22 -14.97
C VAL A 34 -6.41 7.18 -14.99
N ARG A 35 -7.56 6.71 -15.49
CA ARG A 35 -8.77 7.56 -15.53
C ARG A 35 -9.25 7.84 -14.09
N PRO A 36 -9.47 9.11 -13.70
CA PRO A 36 -9.96 9.45 -12.36
C PRO A 36 -11.27 8.75 -11.99
N SER A 37 -12.17 8.58 -12.96
CA SER A 37 -13.45 7.88 -12.78
C SER A 37 -13.29 6.38 -12.50
N ALA A 38 -12.09 5.83 -12.68
CA ALA A 38 -11.73 4.47 -12.34
C ALA A 38 -10.88 4.41 -11.06
N CYS A 39 -10.72 5.51 -10.33
CA CYS A 39 -9.99 5.56 -9.08
C CYS A 39 -10.99 5.71 -7.93
N LEU A 40 -10.84 4.92 -6.87
CA LEU A 40 -11.65 5.11 -5.66
C LEU A 40 -10.76 5.03 -4.41
N PRO A 41 -10.52 6.18 -3.75
CA PRO A 41 -9.77 6.24 -2.49
C PRO A 41 -10.64 5.74 -1.36
N ILE A 42 -10.08 4.88 -0.51
CA ILE A 42 -10.78 4.37 0.67
C ILE A 42 -9.88 4.47 1.88
N THR A 43 -10.50 4.86 2.98
CA THR A 43 -9.94 4.77 4.32
C THR A 43 -10.73 3.77 5.13
N ILE A 44 -10.03 2.83 5.76
CA ILE A 44 -10.60 1.90 6.72
C ILE A 44 -10.38 2.52 8.10
N ASP A 45 -11.46 3.05 8.69
CA ASP A 45 -11.41 3.58 10.04
C ASP A 45 -11.81 2.48 11.04
N VAL A 46 -10.82 1.91 11.72
CA VAL A 46 -11.00 0.98 12.84
C VAL A 46 -10.66 1.64 14.18
N GLY A 47 -10.60 2.98 14.23
CA GLY A 47 -10.16 3.73 15.40
C GLY A 47 -8.67 4.06 15.39
N THR A 48 -8.21 4.65 16.51
CA THR A 48 -6.84 5.18 16.63
C THR A 48 -6.27 4.95 18.01
N ASN A 49 -4.99 4.60 18.06
CA ASN A 49 -4.25 4.51 19.32
C ASN A 49 -3.65 5.86 19.74
N ASN A 50 -3.77 6.90 18.92
CA ASN A 50 -3.28 8.24 19.23
C ASN A 50 -4.21 8.95 20.24
N GLU A 51 -3.75 9.08 21.48
CA GLU A 51 -4.47 9.75 22.56
C GLU A 51 -4.82 11.22 22.28
N GLN A 52 -4.00 11.92 21.51
CA GLN A 52 -4.26 13.31 21.15
C GLN A 52 -5.47 13.39 20.23
N LEU A 53 -5.55 12.51 19.21
CA LEU A 53 -6.69 12.46 18.29
C LEU A 53 -7.98 12.04 19.01
N LEU A 54 -7.91 11.10 19.97
CA LEU A 54 -9.09 10.72 20.74
C LEU A 54 -9.69 11.87 21.55
N LYS A 55 -8.84 12.81 22.00
CA LYS A 55 -9.21 13.99 22.78
C LYS A 55 -9.52 15.23 21.93
N ASP A 56 -9.13 15.23 20.66
CA ASP A 56 -9.33 16.34 19.75
C ASP A 56 -10.81 16.44 19.32
N GLU A 57 -11.48 17.55 19.61
CA GLU A 57 -12.88 17.81 19.23
C GLU A 57 -13.10 17.73 17.71
N PHE A 58 -12.08 18.05 16.91
CA PHE A 58 -12.15 18.04 15.45
C PHE A 58 -11.76 16.69 14.83
N TYR A 59 -11.47 15.67 15.64
CA TYR A 59 -11.22 14.33 15.12
C TYR A 59 -12.48 13.74 14.46
N ILE A 60 -12.36 13.47 13.17
CA ILE A 60 -13.44 13.01 12.29
C ILE A 60 -13.65 11.48 12.31
N GLY A 61 -12.78 10.75 12.98
CA GLY A 61 -12.81 9.28 13.00
C GLY A 61 -13.47 8.67 14.23
N LEU A 62 -13.44 7.34 14.27
CA LEU A 62 -13.94 6.56 15.39
C LEU A 62 -13.13 6.86 16.66
N ARG A 63 -13.80 7.41 17.68
CA ARG A 63 -13.24 7.74 19.00
C ARG A 63 -13.09 6.50 19.88
N GLN A 64 -12.38 5.51 19.36
CA GLN A 64 -12.05 4.28 20.06
C GLN A 64 -10.61 3.85 19.74
N LYS A 65 -10.06 3.01 20.61
CA LYS A 65 -8.78 2.32 20.34
C LYS A 65 -8.95 1.32 19.20
N ARG A 66 -7.84 1.04 18.51
CA ARG A 66 -7.87 0.06 17.42
C ARG A 66 -8.18 -1.33 17.98
N PRO A 67 -9.09 -2.09 17.35
CA PRO A 67 -9.22 -3.51 17.64
C PRO A 67 -7.90 -4.20 17.24
N THR A 68 -7.62 -5.31 17.89
CA THR A 68 -6.43 -6.13 17.64
C THR A 68 -6.83 -7.57 17.40
N GLY A 69 -5.95 -8.34 16.76
CA GLY A 69 -6.18 -9.76 16.53
C GLY A 69 -7.37 -10.02 15.61
N GLU A 70 -8.17 -11.03 15.96
CA GLU A 70 -9.17 -11.62 15.07
C GLU A 70 -10.21 -10.63 14.55
N GLU A 71 -10.69 -9.72 15.40
CA GLU A 71 -11.70 -8.71 15.02
C GLU A 71 -11.21 -7.85 13.84
N TYR A 72 -9.96 -7.39 13.90
CA TYR A 72 -9.35 -6.57 12.86
C TYR A 72 -9.17 -7.35 11.56
N TYR A 73 -8.65 -8.58 11.63
CA TYR A 73 -8.41 -9.37 10.43
C TYR A 73 -9.71 -9.89 9.79
N ASN A 74 -10.74 -10.19 10.58
CA ASN A 74 -12.06 -10.58 10.07
C ASN A 74 -12.69 -9.43 9.29
N PHE A 75 -12.59 -8.20 9.81
CA PHE A 75 -13.06 -7.00 9.10
C PHE A 75 -12.32 -6.82 7.76
N LEU A 76 -10.99 -6.90 7.77
CA LEU A 76 -10.19 -6.77 6.53
C LEU A 76 -10.50 -7.88 5.52
N GLU A 77 -10.80 -9.09 6.00
CA GLU A 77 -11.16 -10.20 5.14
C GLU A 77 -12.53 -10.04 4.49
N GLU A 78 -13.54 -9.64 5.26
CA GLU A 78 -14.85 -9.29 4.72
C GLU A 78 -14.72 -8.19 3.67
N PHE A 79 -13.97 -7.15 3.99
CA PHE A 79 -13.72 -6.03 3.10
C PHE A 79 -13.10 -6.47 1.76
N MET A 80 -11.99 -7.23 1.80
CA MET A 80 -11.33 -7.72 0.58
C MET A 80 -12.25 -8.61 -0.27
N LYS A 81 -13.06 -9.47 0.38
CA LYS A 81 -14.06 -10.30 -0.31
C LYS A 81 -15.10 -9.44 -1.03
N VAL A 82 -15.65 -8.43 -0.35
CA VAL A 82 -16.68 -7.54 -0.92
C VAL A 82 -16.11 -6.73 -2.09
N VAL A 83 -14.88 -6.21 -1.98
CA VAL A 83 -14.20 -5.48 -3.05
C VAL A 83 -14.10 -6.34 -4.32
N LYS A 84 -13.62 -7.59 -4.16
CA LYS A 84 -13.53 -8.55 -5.27
C LYS A 84 -14.91 -8.89 -5.84
N GLN A 85 -15.93 -9.05 -5.01
CA GLN A 85 -17.29 -9.34 -5.47
C GLN A 85 -17.89 -8.20 -6.29
N ILE A 86 -17.68 -6.94 -5.87
CA ILE A 86 -18.26 -5.75 -6.53
C ILE A 86 -17.48 -5.40 -7.80
N TYR A 87 -16.14 -5.40 -7.74
CA TYR A 87 -15.29 -4.85 -8.81
C TYR A 87 -14.60 -5.92 -9.67
N GLY A 88 -14.74 -7.19 -9.30
CA GLY A 88 -14.23 -8.34 -10.03
C GLY A 88 -12.76 -8.69 -9.73
N GLU A 89 -12.32 -9.84 -10.24
CA GLU A 89 -10.99 -10.43 -10.00
C GLU A 89 -9.79 -9.56 -10.41
N LYS A 90 -10.02 -8.61 -11.32
CA LYS A 90 -8.98 -7.81 -11.95
C LYS A 90 -8.89 -6.39 -11.38
N VAL A 91 -9.58 -6.10 -10.27
CA VAL A 91 -9.45 -4.84 -9.55
C VAL A 91 -8.09 -4.81 -8.82
N PRO A 92 -7.14 -3.94 -9.19
CA PRO A 92 -5.94 -3.77 -8.40
C PRO A 92 -6.28 -3.07 -7.09
N VAL A 93 -5.74 -3.64 -6.01
CA VAL A 93 -5.83 -3.14 -4.65
C VAL A 93 -4.44 -2.77 -4.16
N GLN A 94 -4.24 -1.51 -3.82
CA GLN A 94 -2.99 -1.01 -3.29
C GLN A 94 -3.13 -0.65 -1.81
N TYR A 95 -2.25 -1.24 -1.00
CA TYR A 95 -2.13 -0.93 0.42
C TYR A 95 -1.14 0.21 0.63
N GLU A 96 -1.52 1.13 1.50
CA GLU A 96 -0.74 2.31 1.86
C GLU A 96 -0.77 2.53 3.37
N ASP A 97 0.38 2.88 3.94
CA ASP A 97 0.55 3.26 5.35
C ASP A 97 -0.13 2.33 6.37
N PHE A 98 -0.03 1.03 6.13
CA PHE A 98 -0.28 0.02 7.15
C PHE A 98 0.91 -0.03 8.11
N ALA A 99 0.68 -0.51 9.34
CA ALA A 99 1.79 -0.82 10.23
C ALA A 99 2.60 -1.99 9.64
N ASN A 100 3.94 -1.95 9.79
CA ASN A 100 4.86 -2.92 9.18
C ASN A 100 4.39 -4.38 9.23
N HIS A 101 3.97 -4.86 10.40
CA HIS A 101 3.54 -6.24 10.56
C HIS A 101 2.31 -6.56 9.71
N ASP A 102 1.25 -5.75 9.83
CA ASP A 102 0.01 -5.91 9.07
C ASP A 102 0.26 -5.80 7.56
N ALA A 103 1.10 -4.87 7.14
CA ALA A 103 1.41 -4.64 5.73
C ALA A 103 1.98 -5.89 5.04
N PHE A 104 2.95 -6.56 5.69
CA PHE A 104 3.53 -7.79 5.19
C PHE A 104 2.53 -8.95 5.23
N GLU A 105 1.80 -9.12 6.34
CA GLU A 105 0.83 -10.21 6.48
C GLU A 105 -0.28 -10.13 5.43
N LEU A 106 -0.84 -8.94 5.19
CA LEU A 106 -1.88 -8.74 4.19
C LEU A 106 -1.36 -9.00 2.77
N LEU A 107 -0.12 -8.58 2.48
CA LEU A 107 0.50 -8.82 1.19
C LEU A 107 0.72 -10.32 0.92
N VAL A 108 1.12 -11.08 1.95
CA VAL A 108 1.27 -12.54 1.85
C VAL A 108 -0.11 -13.23 1.75
N LYS A 109 -1.06 -12.87 2.62
CA LYS A 109 -2.40 -13.47 2.68
C LYS A 109 -3.17 -13.28 1.37
N TYR A 110 -3.14 -12.06 0.80
CA TYR A 110 -3.92 -11.72 -0.39
C TYR A 110 -3.12 -11.78 -1.69
N GLY A 111 -1.79 -11.93 -1.65
CA GLY A 111 -0.92 -11.92 -2.83
C GLY A 111 -1.21 -12.99 -3.87
N THR A 112 -1.80 -14.11 -3.47
CA THR A 112 -2.18 -15.22 -4.37
C THR A 112 -3.65 -15.20 -4.78
N THR A 113 -4.48 -14.46 -4.05
CA THR A 113 -5.93 -14.46 -4.23
C THR A 113 -6.43 -13.16 -4.85
N HIS A 114 -5.75 -12.04 -4.68
CA HIS A 114 -6.17 -10.73 -5.18
C HIS A 114 -5.02 -10.07 -5.94
N LEU A 115 -5.35 -9.15 -6.86
CA LEU A 115 -4.34 -8.30 -7.49
C LEU A 115 -3.93 -7.21 -6.48
N VAL A 116 -2.99 -7.55 -5.59
CA VAL A 116 -2.57 -6.65 -4.51
C VAL A 116 -1.14 -6.14 -4.66
N PHE A 117 -0.93 -4.91 -4.23
CA PHE A 117 0.36 -4.23 -4.20
C PHE A 117 0.49 -3.41 -2.93
N ASN A 118 1.69 -3.26 -2.40
CA ASN A 118 1.98 -2.33 -1.30
C ASN A 118 3.15 -1.47 -1.75
N ASP A 119 2.95 -0.16 -1.83
CA ASP A 119 3.97 0.75 -2.37
C ASP A 119 5.13 0.98 -1.40
N ASN A 120 4.84 1.04 -0.10
CA ASN A 120 5.88 1.22 0.93
C ASN A 120 6.89 0.06 0.89
N ILE A 121 6.42 -1.16 0.65
CA ILE A 121 7.24 -2.37 0.54
C ILE A 121 7.84 -2.51 -0.88
N ARG A 122 7.00 -2.70 -1.91
CA ARG A 122 7.46 -3.06 -3.26
C ARG A 122 7.82 -1.83 -4.10
N GLY A 123 7.10 -0.72 -3.96
CA GLY A 123 7.38 0.52 -4.69
C GLY A 123 8.74 1.10 -4.32
N THR A 124 9.04 1.18 -3.02
CA THR A 124 10.36 1.60 -2.51
C THR A 124 11.48 0.71 -3.05
N ALA A 125 11.31 -0.61 -3.04
CA ALA A 125 12.31 -1.54 -3.58
C ALA A 125 12.62 -1.26 -5.05
N VAL A 126 11.59 -1.06 -5.87
CA VAL A 126 11.73 -0.84 -7.31
C VAL A 126 12.44 0.47 -7.61
N VAL A 127 12.09 1.58 -6.93
CA VAL A 127 12.72 2.88 -7.21
C VAL A 127 14.18 2.90 -6.77
N VAL A 128 14.52 2.26 -5.63
CA VAL A 128 15.90 2.13 -5.17
C VAL A 128 16.71 1.28 -6.15
N LEU A 129 16.19 0.13 -6.56
CA LEU A 129 16.85 -0.73 -7.54
C LEU A 129 17.04 -0.02 -8.89
N ALA A 130 16.04 0.74 -9.35
CA ALA A 130 16.16 1.53 -10.57
C ALA A 130 17.29 2.57 -10.48
N GLY A 131 17.41 3.28 -9.35
CA GLY A 131 18.51 4.20 -9.08
C GLY A 131 19.88 3.52 -9.06
N LEU A 132 19.98 2.34 -8.45
CA LEU A 132 21.20 1.53 -8.45
C LEU A 132 21.59 1.10 -9.87
N VAL A 133 20.66 0.54 -10.64
CA VAL A 133 20.91 0.11 -12.02
C VAL A 133 21.30 1.29 -12.92
N ALA A 134 20.66 2.45 -12.77
CA ALA A 134 21.02 3.65 -13.52
C ALA A 134 22.45 4.13 -13.20
N SER A 135 22.82 4.12 -11.92
CA SER A 135 24.15 4.51 -11.46
C SER A 135 25.24 3.55 -11.95
N LEU A 136 24.98 2.24 -11.89
CA LEU A 136 25.91 1.22 -12.37
C LEU A 136 26.13 1.29 -13.88
N LYS A 137 25.08 1.56 -14.66
CA LYS A 137 25.21 1.79 -16.10
C LYS A 137 26.12 2.98 -16.42
N LEU A 138 26.03 4.06 -15.64
CA LEU A 138 26.89 5.23 -15.82
C LEU A 138 28.36 4.92 -15.53
N LEU A 139 28.62 4.05 -14.55
CA LEU A 139 29.97 3.67 -14.11
C LEU A 139 30.56 2.49 -14.91
N GLY A 140 29.73 1.79 -15.70
CA GLY A 140 30.14 0.59 -16.43
C GLY A 140 30.37 -0.62 -15.53
N TRP A 141 29.76 -0.66 -14.35
CA TRP A 141 29.92 -1.75 -13.38
C TRP A 141 28.70 -2.67 -13.31
N SER A 142 28.90 -3.87 -12.77
CA SER A 142 27.85 -4.84 -12.55
C SER A 142 27.31 -4.81 -11.11
N LEU A 143 26.01 -5.14 -10.95
CA LEU A 143 25.36 -5.21 -9.64
C LEU A 143 25.99 -6.28 -8.74
N VAL A 144 26.46 -7.39 -9.32
CA VAL A 144 27.02 -8.53 -8.57
C VAL A 144 28.41 -8.24 -7.98
N GLU A 145 29.07 -7.18 -8.45
CA GLU A 145 30.42 -6.79 -8.01
C GLU A 145 30.39 -5.93 -6.73
N HIS A 146 29.21 -5.52 -6.28
CA HIS A 146 29.03 -4.58 -5.19
C HIS A 146 28.65 -5.26 -3.87
N THR A 147 29.18 -4.72 -2.77
CA THR A 147 28.71 -5.02 -1.41
C THR A 147 27.85 -3.86 -0.93
N PHE A 148 26.63 -4.17 -0.54
CA PHE A 148 25.65 -3.18 -0.09
C PHE A 148 25.55 -3.19 1.43
N LEU A 149 25.53 -2.01 2.04
CA LEU A 149 25.25 -1.81 3.46
C LEU A 149 23.90 -1.11 3.59
N PHE A 150 22.98 -1.74 4.31
CA PHE A 150 21.68 -1.17 4.66
C PHE A 150 21.70 -0.74 6.12
N PHE A 151 21.40 0.53 6.38
CA PHE A 151 21.25 1.05 7.74
C PHE A 151 19.76 1.09 8.10
N GLY A 152 19.29 0.09 8.86
CA GLY A 152 17.89 -0.14 9.23
C GLY A 152 17.29 -1.38 8.56
N ALA A 153 16.29 -2.01 9.19
CA ALA A 153 15.65 -3.25 8.71
C ALA A 153 14.11 -3.17 8.77
N GLY A 154 13.54 -2.03 8.34
CA GLY A 154 12.09 -1.80 8.26
C GLY A 154 11.50 -2.12 6.87
N GLU A 155 10.25 -1.73 6.66
CA GLU A 155 9.47 -1.93 5.40
C GLU A 155 10.22 -1.53 4.13
N THR A 156 11.10 -0.54 4.19
CA THR A 156 11.80 0.01 3.03
C THR A 156 13.06 -0.76 2.67
N ASN A 157 13.76 -1.36 3.64
CA ASN A 157 15.09 -1.95 3.41
C ASN A 157 15.02 -3.46 3.13
N ALA A 158 14.15 -4.20 3.84
CA ALA A 158 14.04 -5.65 3.65
C ALA A 158 13.63 -6.05 2.21
N PRO A 159 12.71 -5.35 1.53
CA PRO A 159 12.36 -5.66 0.15
C PRO A 159 13.44 -5.29 -0.87
N VAL A 160 14.28 -4.27 -0.60
CA VAL A 160 15.42 -3.91 -1.46
C VAL A 160 16.48 -5.02 -1.43
N GLU A 161 16.71 -5.61 -0.26
CA GLU A 161 17.61 -6.76 -0.10
C GLU A 161 17.10 -7.98 -0.90
N GLU A 162 15.80 -8.25 -0.86
CA GLU A 162 15.20 -9.36 -1.60
C GLU A 162 15.22 -9.16 -3.11
N ALA A 163 14.97 -7.94 -3.61
CA ALA A 163 14.96 -7.62 -5.03
C ALA A 163 16.32 -7.83 -5.75
N ARG A 164 17.41 -8.05 -5.00
CA ARG A 164 18.72 -8.43 -5.54
C ARG A 164 18.80 -9.91 -5.94
N LYS A 165 18.06 -10.79 -5.26
CA LYS A 165 18.12 -12.24 -5.47
C LYS A 165 17.49 -12.64 -6.81
#